data_AF-A0A3E0VGG5-F1
#
_entry.id   AF-A0A3E0VGG5-F1
#
_cell.length_a   1.000
_cell.length_b   1.000
_cell.length_c   1.000
_cell.angle_alpha   90.00
_cell.angle_beta   90.00
_cell.angle_gamma   90.00
#
_symmetry.space_group_name_H-M   'P 1'
#
loop_
_entity.id
_entity.type
_entity.pdbx_description
1 polymer ?
#
loop_
_entity_poly.entity_id
_entity_poly.type
_entity_poly.pdbx_seq_one_letter_code
_entity_poly.pdbx_strand_id
1 'polypeptide(L)'
;MSVRRDRVRPRARRRPRPDARRRRCGRGSPPRDRPRLRRTHPPRGAGHPVSPTDPQPPTPGAPATPAGPATPGAPATPAGPATPAAPATPAGPATRGAPATPAAPTPGEPTNTAGPATPLPTPLTGPAFGSYSADDVTWLLKDLGDAQLEAPAAERERDIQSGRANYAETLPVEYVPSAEYQQLFAEALARSSRRVAVAVGVVTELVLAARGGRPVLVSLARAGTPIGILMKRWAERMHGIEVPHLTMSIVRGVGLDQTALRYLASTFDPARIMFVDGWTGKGAIARELTAALALFAETDGTVFGDDLAVLADPGHCVSIFGTRDDYLIPSACLNSTVSGLVSRTVFNRELIGPNDFHGAKFYEGLRGDDVSAVFLDSIGAHFGDEAVRAEVAAGVAEAEAETRAGDRTPSWEGWRAVERISADYGIDNVNLVKPGVGETTRVLLRRVPWKILVRPGARDDIAHVLLLAEQRGVPIEEVDDLPYSCVGLINPLATAGPQRTSAGADQ
;
A
#
# COMPACT_ATOMS: atom_id res chain seq x y z
N MET A 1 2.74 63.16 -0.98
CA MET A 1 1.80 63.83 -0.05
C MET A 1 0.69 62.82 0.23
N SER A 2 0.78 61.88 1.17
CA SER A 2 0.71 61.97 2.65
C SER A 2 -0.48 62.78 3.17
N VAL A 3 -1.53 62.10 3.68
CA VAL A 3 -2.36 62.36 4.90
C VAL A 3 -3.26 61.11 5.11
N ARG A 4 -2.96 60.20 6.06
CA ARG A 4 -3.54 60.03 7.42
C ARG A 4 -5.08 59.90 7.47
N ARG A 5 -5.61 58.70 7.76
CA ARG A 5 -6.06 58.15 9.07
C ARG A 5 -7.19 58.95 9.72
N ASP A 6 -8.33 58.28 9.91
CA ASP A 6 -9.12 58.45 11.14
C ASP A 6 -9.76 57.14 11.63
N ARG A 7 -9.60 56.94 12.94
CA ARG A 7 -10.12 55.83 13.77
C ARG A 7 -11.38 56.31 14.46
N VAL A 8 -12.42 55.46 14.53
CA VAL A 8 -13.46 55.58 15.56
C VAL A 8 -13.79 54.19 16.14
N ARG A 9 -13.44 54.00 17.42
CA ARG A 9 -14.10 53.14 18.43
C ARG A 9 -14.59 54.13 19.51
N PRO A 10 -15.65 53.88 20.32
CA PRO A 10 -15.79 52.66 21.13
C PRO A 10 -17.24 52.24 21.52
N ARG A 11 -17.42 51.03 22.10
CA ARG A 11 -18.06 50.86 23.44
C ARG A 11 -18.04 49.41 23.90
N ALA A 12 -17.59 49.26 25.15
CA ALA A 12 -17.53 48.02 25.91
C ALA A 12 -18.87 47.70 26.57
N ARG A 13 -19.25 46.41 26.66
CA ARG A 13 -20.20 45.90 27.65
C ARG A 13 -19.72 44.58 28.27
N ARG A 14 -19.25 44.74 29.51
CA ARG A 14 -19.31 43.90 30.72
C ARG A 14 -19.58 42.38 30.58
N ARG A 15 -18.62 41.60 31.10
CA ARG A 15 -18.77 40.22 31.60
C ARG A 15 -19.49 40.19 32.96
N PRO A 16 -20.17 39.09 33.32
CA PRO A 16 -20.35 38.69 34.72
C PRO A 16 -19.43 37.51 35.09
N ARG A 17 -18.94 37.53 36.33
CA ARG A 17 -18.20 36.46 37.03
C ARG A 17 -19.16 35.63 37.90
N PRO A 18 -18.73 34.45 38.37
CA PRO A 18 -19.61 33.35 38.80
C PRO A 18 -20.01 33.47 40.28
N ASP A 19 -21.12 32.84 40.65
CA ASP A 19 -21.54 32.73 42.04
C ASP A 19 -21.65 31.26 42.47
N ALA A 20 -21.01 30.97 43.60
CA ALA A 20 -20.93 29.66 44.21
C ALA A 20 -21.84 29.63 45.43
N ARG A 21 -22.79 28.70 45.51
CA ARG A 21 -23.42 28.34 46.79
C ARG A 21 -23.66 26.84 46.95
N ARG A 22 -22.93 26.34 47.94
CA ARG A 22 -23.09 25.12 48.75
C ARG A 22 -24.55 24.69 48.99
N ARG A 23 -24.80 23.38 48.91
CA ARG A 23 -25.63 22.64 49.89
C ARG A 23 -25.04 21.26 50.18
N ARG A 24 -25.22 20.85 51.43
CA ARG A 24 -24.60 19.77 52.20
C ARG A 24 -25.52 18.54 52.28
N CYS A 25 -24.88 17.39 52.47
CA CYS A 25 -25.28 16.23 53.31
C CYS A 25 -26.52 15.39 52.95
N GLY A 26 -26.27 14.11 52.68
CA GLY A 26 -27.19 12.99 52.89
C GLY A 26 -26.41 11.68 53.00
N ARG A 27 -26.34 11.11 54.22
CA ARG A 27 -25.77 9.80 54.55
C ARG A 27 -26.77 8.70 54.19
N GLY A 28 -26.29 7.51 53.81
CA GLY A 28 -27.08 6.28 53.75
C GLY A 28 -26.25 5.08 53.28
N SER A 29 -25.91 4.19 54.21
CA SER A 29 -25.18 2.92 54.00
C SER A 29 -26.03 1.83 53.31
N PRO A 30 -25.42 0.73 52.80
CA PRO A 30 -26.08 -0.25 51.92
C PRO A 30 -26.61 -1.48 52.69
N PRO A 31 -27.49 -2.30 52.08
CA PRO A 31 -27.67 -3.67 52.52
C PRO A 31 -26.99 -4.68 51.58
N ARG A 32 -26.35 -5.66 52.22
CA ARG A 32 -25.98 -6.97 51.69
C ARG A 32 -27.25 -7.77 51.39
N ASP A 33 -27.22 -8.67 50.40
CA ASP A 33 -27.70 -10.05 50.60
C ASP A 33 -27.31 -10.98 49.44
N ARG A 34 -26.74 -12.13 49.81
CA ARG A 34 -26.57 -13.34 48.98
C ARG A 34 -27.64 -14.34 49.43
N PRO A 35 -28.22 -15.15 48.54
CA PRO A 35 -28.82 -16.41 48.95
C PRO A 35 -27.90 -17.59 48.65
N ARG A 36 -27.63 -18.37 49.70
CA ARG A 36 -27.21 -19.78 49.64
C ARG A 36 -28.44 -20.62 49.32
N LEU A 37 -28.33 -21.62 48.46
CA LEU A 37 -29.30 -22.72 48.38
C LEU A 37 -28.62 -24.06 48.69
N ARG A 38 -29.32 -24.81 49.53
CA ARG A 38 -28.92 -26.07 50.17
C ARG A 38 -29.26 -27.28 49.30
N ARG A 39 -28.45 -28.32 49.53
CA ARG A 39 -28.57 -29.75 49.20
C ARG A 39 -29.98 -30.35 49.33
N THR A 40 -30.24 -31.35 48.47
CA THR A 40 -30.95 -32.60 48.82
C THR A 40 -30.47 -33.78 47.94
N HIS A 41 -30.02 -34.85 48.58
CA HIS A 41 -29.92 -36.26 48.11
C HIS A 41 -31.17 -37.01 48.58
N PRO A 42 -31.59 -38.21 48.06
CA PRO A 42 -30.87 -39.51 48.21
C PRO A 42 -31.24 -40.58 47.11
N PRO A 43 -31.10 -41.93 47.29
CA PRO A 43 -29.89 -42.73 47.56
C PRO A 43 -29.69 -43.99 46.66
N ARG A 44 -28.42 -44.46 46.64
CA ARG A 44 -27.85 -45.84 46.71
C ARG A 44 -28.33 -46.97 45.78
N GLY A 45 -27.35 -47.54 45.06
CA GLY A 45 -27.22 -48.96 44.72
C GLY A 45 -25.74 -49.36 44.73
N ALA A 46 -25.40 -50.44 45.44
CA ALA A 46 -24.04 -50.88 45.75
C ALA A 46 -23.49 -51.85 44.69
N GLY A 47 -22.18 -51.78 44.43
CA GLY A 47 -21.41 -52.75 43.64
C GLY A 47 -19.93 -52.65 43.99
N HIS A 48 -19.30 -53.81 44.22
CA HIS A 48 -17.98 -54.03 44.81
C HIS A 48 -16.78 -53.34 44.09
N PRO A 49 -15.68 -53.04 44.81
CA PRO A 49 -14.48 -52.46 44.20
C PRO A 49 -13.63 -53.54 43.52
N VAL A 50 -13.36 -53.34 42.23
CA VAL A 50 -12.35 -54.08 41.47
C VAL A 50 -11.10 -53.20 41.42
N SER A 51 -9.97 -53.74 41.87
CA SER A 51 -8.67 -53.05 41.87
C SER A 51 -8.27 -52.58 40.47
N PRO A 52 -7.78 -51.34 40.29
CA PRO A 52 -7.13 -50.95 39.05
C PRO A 52 -5.72 -51.55 39.01
N THR A 53 -5.50 -52.45 38.05
CA THR A 53 -4.18 -52.92 37.66
C THR A 53 -3.48 -51.78 36.90
N ASP A 54 -2.39 -51.25 37.45
CA ASP A 54 -1.52 -50.30 36.76
C ASP A 54 -0.94 -50.94 35.48
N PRO A 55 -1.07 -50.32 34.29
CA PRO A 55 -0.28 -50.72 33.13
C PRO A 55 1.15 -50.17 33.30
N GLN A 56 2.10 -51.10 33.46
CA GLN A 56 3.53 -50.84 33.48
C GLN A 56 3.98 -50.06 32.22
N PRO A 57 4.79 -49.00 32.33
CA PRO A 57 5.30 -48.28 31.16
C PRO A 57 6.27 -49.16 30.36
N PRO A 58 6.31 -49.06 29.01
CA PRO A 58 7.25 -49.80 28.20
C PRO A 58 8.69 -49.34 28.47
N THR A 59 9.59 -50.32 28.62
CA THR A 59 11.03 -50.13 28.73
C THR A 59 11.57 -49.40 27.49
N PRO A 60 12.34 -48.29 27.63
CA PRO A 60 12.96 -47.65 26.47
C PRO A 60 13.99 -48.58 25.84
N GLY A 61 13.84 -48.86 24.54
CA GLY A 61 14.87 -49.51 23.74
C GLY A 61 16.13 -48.63 23.67
N ALA A 62 17.30 -49.26 23.65
CA ALA A 62 18.58 -48.58 23.54
C ALA A 62 18.63 -47.67 22.30
N PRO A 63 19.20 -46.45 22.38
CA PRO A 63 19.33 -45.58 21.22
C PRO A 63 20.29 -46.20 20.19
N ALA A 64 19.87 -46.24 18.93
CA ALA A 64 20.75 -46.56 17.82
C ALA A 64 21.84 -45.48 17.70
N THR A 65 23.09 -45.90 17.65
CA THR A 65 24.26 -45.04 17.40
C THR A 65 24.06 -44.26 16.10
N PRO A 66 24.11 -42.91 16.10
CA PRO A 66 24.12 -42.15 14.87
C PRO A 66 25.38 -42.46 14.05
N ALA A 67 25.22 -42.77 12.77
CA ALA A 67 26.33 -42.78 11.84
C ALA A 67 26.96 -41.38 11.80
N GLY A 68 28.28 -41.30 12.01
CA GLY A 68 29.01 -40.04 12.00
C GLY A 68 28.88 -39.30 10.67
N PRO A 69 29.03 -37.96 10.67
CA PRO A 69 28.96 -37.17 9.45
C PRO A 69 30.10 -37.56 8.50
N ALA A 70 29.77 -37.69 7.21
CA ALA A 70 30.77 -37.88 6.16
C ALA A 70 31.70 -36.65 6.13
N THR A 71 33.01 -36.89 6.11
CA THR A 71 34.05 -35.87 5.97
C THR A 71 33.82 -35.05 4.70
N PRO A 72 33.64 -33.72 4.78
CA PRO A 72 33.62 -32.88 3.59
C PRO A 72 34.98 -32.92 2.90
N GLY A 73 34.99 -33.17 1.59
CA GLY A 73 36.20 -33.07 0.77
C GLY A 73 36.79 -31.67 0.86
N ALA A 74 38.13 -31.59 0.86
CA ALA A 74 38.86 -30.33 0.93
C ALA A 74 38.42 -29.37 -0.20
N PRO A 75 38.19 -28.08 0.10
CA PRO A 75 37.88 -27.10 -0.94
C PRO A 75 39.06 -26.93 -1.89
N ALA A 76 38.78 -26.91 -3.19
CA ALA A 76 39.76 -26.58 -4.21
C ALA A 76 40.26 -25.15 -4.02
N THR A 77 41.58 -24.96 -4.01
CA THR A 77 42.25 -23.66 -3.93
C THR A 77 41.79 -22.77 -5.10
N PRO A 78 41.24 -21.57 -4.85
CA PRO A 78 40.95 -20.61 -5.91
C PRO A 78 42.26 -20.19 -6.59
N ALA A 79 42.30 -20.27 -7.92
CA ALA A 79 43.37 -19.66 -8.70
C ALA A 79 43.35 -18.13 -8.46
N GLY A 80 44.51 -17.57 -8.11
CA GLY A 80 44.65 -16.14 -7.84
C GLY A 80 44.27 -15.28 -9.06
N PRO A 81 43.90 -14.01 -8.84
CA PRO A 81 43.51 -13.10 -9.91
C PRO A 81 44.69 -12.84 -10.85
N ALA A 82 44.43 -12.89 -12.16
CA ALA A 82 45.40 -12.53 -13.18
C ALA A 82 45.79 -11.04 -13.06
N THR A 83 47.08 -10.77 -13.09
CA THR A 83 47.67 -9.43 -13.12
C THR A 83 47.07 -8.60 -14.26
N PRO A 84 46.51 -7.39 -14.00
CA PRO A 84 46.03 -6.51 -15.06
C PRO A 84 47.19 -6.06 -15.95
N ALA A 85 47.03 -6.20 -17.27
CA ALA A 85 47.93 -5.62 -18.25
C ALA A 85 47.89 -4.09 -18.17
N ALA A 86 49.05 -3.45 -18.35
CA ALA A 86 49.20 -2.00 -18.31
C ALA A 86 48.31 -1.29 -19.36
N PRO A 87 47.71 -0.13 -19.04
CA PRO A 87 46.88 0.62 -19.97
C PRO A 87 47.72 1.17 -21.13
N ALA A 88 47.22 0.98 -22.35
CA ALA A 88 47.80 1.55 -23.56
C ALA A 88 47.65 3.09 -23.57
N THR A 89 48.72 3.77 -23.93
CA THR A 89 48.82 5.23 -24.09
C THR A 89 47.78 5.75 -25.09
N PRO A 90 47.03 6.84 -24.79
CA PRO A 90 46.11 7.44 -25.76
C PRO A 90 46.87 8.09 -26.92
N ALA A 91 46.49 7.74 -28.15
CA ALA A 91 46.91 8.45 -29.35
C ALA A 91 46.26 9.85 -29.39
N GLY A 92 47.04 10.85 -29.79
CA GLY A 92 46.65 12.26 -29.79
C GLY A 92 45.48 12.62 -30.74
N PRO A 93 44.92 13.83 -30.62
CA PRO A 93 43.71 14.22 -31.31
C PRO A 93 43.94 14.39 -32.82
N ALA A 94 43.07 13.78 -33.62
CA ALA A 94 43.03 13.97 -35.07
C ALA A 94 42.54 15.38 -35.45
N THR A 95 43.21 15.95 -36.44
CA THR A 95 43.02 17.28 -37.01
C THR A 95 41.62 17.44 -37.62
N ARG A 96 40.97 18.59 -37.37
CA ARG A 96 39.65 18.95 -37.91
C ARG A 96 39.69 19.10 -39.44
N GLY A 97 38.88 18.30 -40.15
CA GLY A 97 38.57 18.51 -41.56
C GLY A 97 37.57 19.66 -41.77
N ALA A 98 37.70 20.38 -42.88
CA ALA A 98 36.87 21.54 -43.24
C ALA A 98 35.40 21.16 -43.54
N PRO A 99 34.43 22.07 -43.36
CA PRO A 99 33.02 21.80 -43.61
C PRO A 99 32.71 21.74 -45.11
N ALA A 100 31.93 20.74 -45.53
CA ALA A 100 31.32 20.67 -46.85
C ALA A 100 30.03 21.52 -46.89
N THR A 101 29.84 22.27 -47.96
CA THR A 101 28.68 23.12 -48.26
C THR A 101 27.39 22.27 -48.40
N PRO A 102 26.27 22.62 -47.76
CA PRO A 102 24.99 21.92 -47.96
C PRO A 102 24.35 22.25 -49.30
N ALA A 103 23.93 21.23 -50.06
CA ALA A 103 23.04 21.36 -51.19
C ALA A 103 21.58 21.54 -50.71
N ALA A 104 20.83 22.41 -51.39
CA ALA A 104 19.44 22.75 -51.07
C ALA A 104 18.47 21.56 -51.31
N PRO A 105 17.45 21.35 -50.45
CA PRO A 105 16.43 20.34 -50.69
C PRO A 105 15.31 20.86 -51.60
N THR A 106 14.92 20.02 -52.56
CA THR A 106 13.74 20.18 -53.43
C THR A 106 12.44 19.96 -52.61
N PRO A 107 11.35 20.70 -52.84
CA PRO A 107 10.09 20.50 -52.12
C PRO A 107 9.42 19.18 -52.51
N GLY A 108 9.39 18.23 -51.58
CA GLY A 108 8.50 17.06 -51.64
C GLY A 108 7.17 17.39 -50.95
N GLU A 109 6.06 17.05 -51.58
CA GLU A 109 4.71 17.18 -51.01
C GLU A 109 4.58 16.41 -49.69
N PRO A 110 3.89 16.97 -48.67
CA PRO A 110 3.63 16.23 -47.44
C PRO A 110 2.57 15.16 -47.71
N THR A 111 2.99 13.89 -47.72
CA THR A 111 2.09 12.75 -47.60
C THR A 111 1.51 12.70 -46.20
N ASN A 112 0.45 13.48 -45.99
CA ASN A 112 -0.35 13.44 -44.78
C ASN A 112 -1.27 12.21 -44.85
N THR A 113 -0.72 11.04 -44.51
CA THR A 113 -1.49 9.82 -44.27
C THR A 113 -1.41 9.45 -42.78
N ALA A 114 -1.93 10.33 -41.93
CA ALA A 114 -2.47 9.90 -40.65
C ALA A 114 -3.90 9.42 -40.93
N GLY A 115 -4.12 8.10 -40.90
CA GLY A 115 -5.48 7.54 -40.88
C GLY A 115 -6.27 8.12 -39.69
N PRO A 116 -7.61 8.04 -39.68
CA PRO A 116 -8.39 8.52 -38.55
C PRO A 116 -7.92 7.82 -37.28
N ALA A 117 -7.41 8.58 -36.31
CA ALA A 117 -6.99 8.06 -35.03
C ALA A 117 -8.18 7.31 -34.39
N THR A 118 -7.96 6.06 -33.99
CA THR A 118 -8.97 5.29 -33.25
C THR A 118 -9.40 6.11 -32.03
N PRO A 119 -10.71 6.34 -31.81
CA PRO A 119 -11.16 7.12 -30.67
C PRO A 119 -10.72 6.44 -29.37
N LEU A 120 -10.21 7.25 -28.42
CA LEU A 120 -9.83 6.75 -27.10
C LEU A 120 -11.06 6.35 -26.28
N PRO A 121 -10.95 5.39 -25.35
CA PRO A 121 -12.08 4.95 -24.53
C PRO A 121 -12.65 6.08 -23.67
N THR A 122 -13.95 6.00 -23.38
CA THR A 122 -14.61 6.95 -22.48
C THR A 122 -14.35 6.55 -21.03
N PRO A 123 -13.86 7.46 -20.17
CA PRO A 123 -13.69 7.19 -18.74
C PRO A 123 -15.00 6.89 -18.02
N LEU A 124 -14.93 6.11 -16.94
CA LEU A 124 -16.09 5.75 -16.11
C LEU A 124 -16.20 6.66 -14.88
N THR A 125 -17.40 6.75 -14.31
CA THR A 125 -17.69 7.52 -13.08
C THR A 125 -18.76 6.84 -12.24
N GLY A 126 -18.84 7.18 -10.96
CA GLY A 126 -19.95 6.75 -10.10
C GLY A 126 -21.27 7.43 -10.49
N PRO A 127 -22.43 6.80 -10.23
CA PRO A 127 -22.61 5.52 -9.54
C PRO A 127 -22.54 4.30 -10.47
N ALA A 128 -22.31 4.50 -11.78
CA ALA A 128 -22.27 3.42 -12.76
C ALA A 128 -21.04 2.52 -12.56
N PHE A 129 -19.91 3.09 -12.15
CA PHE A 129 -18.70 2.34 -11.81
C PHE A 129 -18.05 2.87 -10.53
N GLY A 130 -17.98 2.01 -9.52
CA GLY A 130 -17.48 2.34 -8.19
C GLY A 130 -18.50 3.11 -7.33
N SER A 131 -18.22 3.19 -6.03
CA SER A 131 -19.07 3.88 -5.06
C SER A 131 -18.65 5.32 -4.74
N TYR A 132 -17.49 5.77 -5.22
CA TYR A 132 -17.10 7.18 -5.13
C TYR A 132 -17.94 8.06 -6.06
N SER A 133 -18.17 9.32 -5.67
CA SER A 133 -18.89 10.29 -6.50
C SER A 133 -18.14 10.59 -7.80
N ALA A 134 -18.88 10.90 -8.88
CA ALA A 134 -18.30 11.45 -10.11
C ALA A 134 -17.54 12.77 -9.86
N ASP A 135 -17.92 13.52 -8.83
CA ASP A 135 -17.21 14.73 -8.40
C ASP A 135 -15.89 14.41 -7.70
N ASP A 136 -15.73 13.20 -7.13
CA ASP A 136 -14.52 12.83 -6.40
C ASP A 136 -13.45 12.23 -7.32
N VAL A 137 -13.83 11.39 -8.30
CA VAL A 137 -12.88 10.69 -9.18
C VAL A 137 -13.48 10.22 -10.50
N THR A 138 -12.66 10.29 -11.56
CA THR A 138 -12.90 9.67 -12.87
C THR A 138 -11.99 8.45 -13.07
N TRP A 139 -12.53 7.34 -13.54
CA TRP A 139 -11.80 6.08 -13.73
C TRP A 139 -11.34 5.91 -15.18
N LEU A 140 -10.02 5.83 -15.38
CA LEU A 140 -9.40 5.38 -16.62
C LEU A 140 -9.26 3.85 -16.61
N LEU A 141 -10.41 3.17 -16.52
CA LEU A 141 -10.51 1.71 -16.44
C LEU A 141 -11.64 1.21 -17.35
N LYS A 142 -11.50 -0.03 -17.82
CA LYS A 142 -12.57 -0.78 -18.46
C LYS A 142 -13.38 -1.55 -17.42
N ASP A 143 -14.71 -1.46 -17.50
CA ASP A 143 -15.58 -2.27 -16.65
C ASP A 143 -15.58 -3.72 -17.12
N LEU A 144 -15.23 -4.64 -16.22
CA LEU A 144 -15.21 -6.09 -16.43
C LEU A 144 -16.21 -6.82 -15.51
N GLY A 145 -17.23 -6.13 -15.00
CA GLY A 145 -18.22 -6.66 -14.05
C GLY A 145 -18.80 -8.04 -14.44
N ASP A 146 -19.10 -8.24 -15.73
CA ASP A 146 -19.68 -9.47 -16.26
C ASP A 146 -18.66 -10.60 -16.51
N ALA A 147 -17.36 -10.29 -16.48
CA ALA A 147 -16.32 -11.27 -16.76
C ALA A 147 -16.09 -12.20 -15.57
N GLN A 148 -15.90 -13.50 -15.83
CA GLN A 148 -15.48 -14.48 -14.82
C GLN A 148 -13.97 -14.39 -14.63
N LEU A 149 -13.54 -13.53 -13.71
CA LEU A 149 -12.12 -13.30 -13.41
C LEU A 149 -11.72 -13.83 -12.04
N GLU A 150 -12.68 -14.00 -11.14
CA GLU A 150 -12.47 -14.48 -9.79
C GLU A 150 -12.34 -16.00 -9.76
N ALA A 151 -11.21 -16.48 -9.23
CA ALA A 151 -11.02 -17.89 -8.93
C ALA A 151 -10.44 -18.10 -7.52
N PRO A 152 -10.79 -19.22 -6.85
CA PRO A 152 -10.21 -19.60 -5.56
C PRO A 152 -8.67 -19.66 -5.61
N ALA A 153 -8.03 -19.42 -4.46
CA ALA A 153 -6.57 -19.32 -4.39
C ALA A 153 -5.84 -20.57 -4.92
N ALA A 154 -6.33 -21.78 -4.59
CA ALA A 154 -5.74 -23.03 -5.04
C ALA A 154 -5.88 -23.26 -6.56
N GLU A 155 -6.93 -22.74 -7.17
CA GLU A 155 -7.14 -22.84 -8.61
C GLU A 155 -6.24 -21.87 -9.37
N ARG A 156 -6.17 -20.62 -8.92
CA ARG A 156 -5.27 -19.62 -9.51
C ARG A 156 -3.82 -20.05 -9.43
N GLU A 157 -3.39 -20.59 -8.29
CA GLU A 157 -2.02 -21.09 -8.16
C GLU A 157 -1.72 -22.20 -9.16
N ARG A 158 -2.65 -23.14 -9.38
CA ARG A 158 -2.50 -24.18 -10.41
C ARG A 158 -2.48 -23.60 -11.82
N ASP A 159 -3.36 -22.66 -12.14
CA ASP A 159 -3.44 -22.08 -13.49
C ASP A 159 -2.18 -21.28 -13.83
N ILE A 160 -1.68 -20.51 -12.87
CA ILE A 160 -0.42 -19.77 -12.97
C ILE A 160 0.77 -20.70 -13.12
N GLN A 161 0.87 -21.75 -12.29
CA GLN A 161 1.94 -22.74 -12.40
C GLN A 161 1.89 -23.52 -13.72
N SER A 162 0.70 -23.74 -14.27
CA SER A 162 0.51 -24.39 -15.57
C SER A 162 0.71 -23.45 -16.77
N GLY A 163 0.96 -22.16 -16.56
CA GLY A 163 1.12 -21.15 -17.61
C GLY A 163 -0.20 -20.78 -18.33
N ARG A 164 -1.35 -21.21 -17.81
CA ARG A 164 -2.69 -20.93 -18.38
C ARG A 164 -3.23 -19.55 -18.02
N ALA A 165 -2.66 -18.89 -17.02
CA ALA A 165 -3.03 -17.53 -16.63
C ALA A 165 -1.84 -16.80 -16.01
N ASN A 166 -1.73 -15.49 -16.23
CA ASN A 166 -0.78 -14.65 -15.49
C ASN A 166 -1.45 -14.04 -14.24
N TYR A 167 -0.65 -13.72 -13.21
CA TYR A 167 -1.14 -13.00 -12.01
C TYR A 167 -1.85 -11.67 -12.33
N ALA A 168 -1.53 -11.07 -13.49
CA ALA A 168 -2.13 -9.84 -14.01
C ALA A 168 -3.52 -10.05 -14.65
N GLU A 169 -3.91 -11.29 -14.98
CA GLU A 169 -5.07 -11.61 -15.82
C GLU A 169 -6.28 -12.12 -15.01
N THR A 170 -6.11 -12.34 -13.70
CA THR A 170 -7.14 -12.93 -12.81
C THR A 170 -7.32 -12.14 -11.50
N LEU A 171 -8.48 -12.29 -10.87
CA LEU A 171 -8.83 -11.66 -9.60
C LEU A 171 -8.95 -12.69 -8.46
N PRO A 172 -8.54 -12.36 -7.24
CA PRO A 172 -8.95 -13.13 -6.07
C PRO A 172 -10.44 -12.87 -5.83
N VAL A 173 -11.15 -13.88 -5.33
CA VAL A 173 -12.49 -13.68 -4.76
C VAL A 173 -12.40 -12.59 -3.68
N GLU A 174 -13.21 -11.54 -3.81
CA GLU A 174 -13.40 -10.56 -2.74
C GLU A 174 -14.38 -11.15 -1.73
N TYR A 175 -14.00 -11.11 -0.46
CA TYR A 175 -14.81 -11.63 0.64
C TYR A 175 -15.42 -10.47 1.42
N VAL A 176 -16.64 -10.70 1.93
CA VAL A 176 -17.23 -9.81 2.93
C VAL A 176 -16.34 -9.83 4.19
N PRO A 177 -15.86 -8.67 4.68
CA PRO A 177 -15.13 -8.60 5.94
C PRO A 177 -15.91 -9.24 7.11
N SER A 178 -15.23 -10.00 7.98
CA SER A 178 -15.86 -10.46 9.22
C SER A 178 -16.13 -9.30 10.17
N ALA A 179 -17.01 -9.50 11.15
CA ALA A 179 -17.34 -8.47 12.14
C ALA A 179 -16.10 -8.00 12.92
N GLU A 180 -15.20 -8.92 13.27
CA GLU A 180 -13.93 -8.62 13.94
C GLU A 180 -13.05 -7.72 13.06
N TYR A 181 -13.11 -7.91 11.73
CA TYR A 181 -12.31 -7.12 10.80
C TYR A 181 -12.90 -5.72 10.55
N GLN A 182 -14.22 -5.61 10.52
CA GLN A 182 -14.91 -4.32 10.52
C GLN A 182 -14.61 -3.53 11.80
N GLN A 183 -14.56 -4.21 12.96
CA GLN A 183 -14.17 -3.57 14.22
C GLN A 183 -12.72 -3.09 14.18
N LEU A 184 -11.79 -3.92 13.68
CA LEU A 184 -10.38 -3.51 13.53
C LEU A 184 -10.26 -2.26 12.64
N PHE A 185 -11.01 -2.21 11.54
CA PHE A 185 -11.07 -1.01 10.70
C PHE A 185 -11.58 0.22 11.46
N ALA A 186 -12.69 0.09 12.20
CA ALA A 186 -13.28 1.20 12.95
C ALA A 186 -12.31 1.75 14.02
N GLU A 187 -11.62 0.86 14.75
CA GLU A 187 -10.62 1.21 15.74
C GLU A 187 -9.40 1.89 15.11
N ALA A 188 -8.89 1.32 14.00
CA ALA A 188 -7.78 1.91 13.25
C ALA A 188 -8.14 3.30 12.72
N LEU A 189 -9.35 3.48 12.19
CA LEU A 189 -9.83 4.76 11.69
C LEU A 189 -9.96 5.79 12.80
N ALA A 190 -10.55 5.43 13.94
CA ALA A 190 -10.68 6.32 15.09
C ALA A 190 -9.32 6.80 15.60
N ARG A 191 -8.33 5.90 15.66
CA ARG A 191 -6.97 6.23 16.14
C ARG A 191 -6.15 7.05 15.15
N SER A 192 -6.27 6.78 13.85
CA SER A 192 -5.34 7.31 12.84
C SER A 192 -5.92 8.41 11.96
N SER A 193 -7.24 8.65 11.94
CA SER A 193 -7.90 9.62 11.04
C SER A 193 -7.26 11.01 11.07
N ARG A 194 -6.92 11.53 12.26
CA ARG A 194 -6.22 12.81 12.42
C ARG A 194 -4.81 12.79 11.82
N ARG A 195 -4.03 11.73 12.09
CA ARG A 195 -2.67 11.55 11.56
C ARG A 195 -2.68 11.46 10.04
N VAL A 196 -3.65 10.73 9.48
CA VAL A 196 -3.87 10.65 8.04
C VAL A 196 -4.26 12.03 7.48
N ALA A 197 -5.11 12.80 8.16
CA ALA A 197 -5.48 14.14 7.71
C ALA A 197 -4.28 15.10 7.62
N VAL A 198 -3.37 15.05 8.60
CA VAL A 198 -2.11 15.82 8.57
C VAL A 198 -1.25 15.38 7.39
N ALA A 199 -1.03 14.07 7.20
CA ALA A 199 -0.23 13.57 6.09
C ALA A 199 -0.83 13.92 4.71
N VAL A 200 -2.17 13.87 4.57
CA VAL A 200 -2.89 14.34 3.37
C VAL A 200 -2.61 15.82 3.14
N GLY A 201 -2.71 16.66 4.17
CA GLY A 201 -2.46 18.09 4.03
C GLY A 201 -1.04 18.37 3.58
N VAL A 202 -0.04 17.76 4.23
CA VAL A 202 1.38 17.92 3.88
C VAL A 202 1.64 17.51 2.44
N VAL A 203 1.23 16.30 2.04
CA VAL A 203 1.47 15.83 0.66
C VAL A 203 0.74 16.69 -0.38
N THR A 204 -0.47 17.19 -0.05
CA THR A 204 -1.22 18.07 -0.95
C THR A 204 -0.50 19.40 -1.16
N GLU A 205 -0.04 20.06 -0.10
CA GLU A 205 0.69 21.33 -0.20
C GLU A 205 1.99 21.16 -0.99
N LEU A 206 2.73 20.06 -0.78
CA LEU A 206 3.94 19.75 -1.54
C LEU A 206 3.64 19.55 -3.03
N VAL A 207 2.56 18.84 -3.37
CA VAL A 207 2.13 18.64 -4.76
C VAL A 207 1.67 19.95 -5.40
N LEU A 208 0.93 20.79 -4.67
CA LEU A 208 0.54 22.11 -5.14
C LEU A 208 1.78 22.95 -5.47
N ALA A 209 2.77 23.00 -4.60
CA ALA A 209 4.04 23.69 -4.87
C ALA A 209 4.76 23.11 -6.10
N ALA A 210 4.87 21.78 -6.19
CA ALA A 210 5.57 21.08 -7.28
C ALA A 210 4.90 21.23 -8.66
N ARG A 211 3.62 21.61 -8.72
CA ARG A 211 2.83 21.76 -9.96
C ARG A 211 2.21 23.15 -10.12
N GLY A 212 2.83 24.18 -9.54
CA GLY A 212 2.42 25.57 -9.73
C GLY A 212 0.99 25.88 -9.29
N GLY A 213 0.50 25.19 -8.27
CA GLY A 213 -0.84 25.32 -7.68
C GLY A 213 -1.97 24.72 -8.52
N ARG A 214 -1.68 24.03 -9.62
CA ARG A 214 -2.70 23.49 -10.54
C ARG A 214 -2.41 22.05 -11.00
N PRO A 215 -2.16 21.11 -10.07
CA PRO A 215 -1.91 19.72 -10.44
C PRO A 215 -3.12 19.10 -11.15
N VAL A 216 -2.86 18.05 -11.90
CA VAL A 216 -3.86 17.03 -12.29
C VAL A 216 -3.47 15.77 -11.54
N LEU A 217 -4.30 15.34 -10.59
CA LEU A 217 -4.02 14.16 -9.78
C LEU A 217 -4.37 12.91 -10.56
N VAL A 218 -3.43 11.98 -10.66
CA VAL A 218 -3.62 10.67 -11.28
C VAL A 218 -3.28 9.61 -10.25
N SER A 219 -4.29 9.10 -9.55
CA SER A 219 -4.08 8.09 -8.52
C SER A 219 -3.91 6.69 -9.10
N LEU A 220 -2.99 5.93 -8.53
CA LEU A 220 -2.75 4.53 -8.87
C LEU A 220 -3.75 3.65 -8.13
N ALA A 221 -4.61 2.98 -8.88
CA ALA A 221 -5.63 2.13 -8.30
C ALA A 221 -4.99 0.93 -7.57
N ARG A 222 -5.43 0.55 -6.38
CA ARG A 222 -6.56 1.12 -5.60
C ARG A 222 -6.14 2.06 -4.49
N ALA A 223 -4.96 1.85 -3.93
CA ALA A 223 -4.56 2.48 -2.68
C ALA A 223 -4.42 4.00 -2.81
N GLY A 224 -4.02 4.49 -3.98
CA GLY A 224 -3.95 5.91 -4.28
C GLY A 224 -5.30 6.59 -4.42
N THR A 225 -6.36 5.89 -4.87
CA THR A 225 -7.66 6.48 -5.19
C THR A 225 -8.28 7.27 -4.04
N PRO A 226 -8.47 6.70 -2.83
CA PRO A 226 -9.00 7.49 -1.71
C PRO A 226 -8.07 8.63 -1.28
N ILE A 227 -6.76 8.50 -1.47
CA ILE A 227 -5.81 9.56 -1.15
C ILE A 227 -5.94 10.72 -2.12
N GLY A 228 -6.05 10.46 -3.43
CA GLY A 228 -6.31 11.49 -4.44
C GLY A 228 -7.62 12.25 -4.18
N ILE A 229 -8.67 11.55 -3.72
CA ILE A 229 -9.93 12.19 -3.29
C ILE A 229 -9.70 13.11 -2.09
N LEU A 230 -8.99 12.63 -1.06
CA LEU A 230 -8.69 13.43 0.13
C LEU A 230 -7.83 14.65 -0.18
N MET A 231 -6.84 14.52 -1.09
CA MET A 231 -6.03 15.63 -1.58
C MET A 231 -6.88 16.66 -2.33
N LYS A 232 -7.79 16.20 -3.21
CA LYS A 232 -8.74 17.09 -3.90
C LYS A 232 -9.59 17.87 -2.90
N ARG A 233 -10.19 17.19 -1.91
CA ARG A 233 -11.01 17.79 -0.86
C ARG A 233 -10.20 18.77 0.01
N TRP A 234 -8.93 18.48 0.29
CA TRP A 234 -8.03 19.40 1.00
C TRP A 234 -7.77 20.67 0.18
N ALA A 235 -7.38 20.51 -1.08
CA ALA A 235 -7.08 21.63 -1.99
C ALA A 235 -8.29 22.57 -2.14
N GLU A 236 -9.49 22.01 -2.35
CA GLU A 236 -10.72 22.78 -2.41
C GLU A 236 -11.00 23.52 -1.09
N ARG A 237 -10.89 22.84 0.04
CA ARG A 237 -11.22 23.43 1.35
C ARG A 237 -10.25 24.52 1.79
N MET A 238 -8.96 24.35 1.54
CA MET A 238 -7.91 25.28 1.99
C MET A 238 -7.71 26.45 1.04
N HIS A 239 -7.80 26.18 -0.27
CA HIS A 239 -7.41 27.13 -1.31
C HIS A 239 -8.54 27.51 -2.26
N GLY A 240 -9.70 26.85 -2.19
CA GLY A 240 -10.81 27.08 -3.12
C GLY A 240 -10.49 26.69 -4.56
N ILE A 241 -9.51 25.79 -4.76
CA ILE A 241 -9.08 25.35 -6.09
C ILE A 241 -9.70 24.01 -6.43
N GLU A 242 -10.22 23.93 -7.65
CA GLU A 242 -10.69 22.67 -8.21
C GLU A 242 -9.52 21.94 -8.86
N VAL A 243 -9.25 20.74 -8.37
CA VAL A 243 -8.17 19.87 -8.86
C VAL A 243 -8.80 18.69 -9.60
N PRO A 244 -8.52 18.50 -10.91
CA PRO A 244 -8.95 17.30 -11.63
C PRO A 244 -8.31 16.07 -10.99
N HIS A 245 -9.11 15.03 -10.78
CA HIS A 245 -8.65 13.78 -10.21
C HIS A 245 -9.14 12.60 -11.06
N LEU A 246 -8.17 11.86 -11.60
CA LEU A 246 -8.39 10.62 -12.31
C LEU A 246 -7.70 9.50 -11.56
N THR A 247 -8.16 8.27 -11.77
CA THR A 247 -7.47 7.07 -11.29
C THR A 247 -7.22 6.12 -12.45
N MET A 248 -6.03 5.51 -12.46
CA MET A 248 -5.61 4.60 -13.52
C MET A 248 -4.96 3.33 -12.97
N SER A 249 -4.77 2.36 -13.86
CA SER A 249 -4.15 1.09 -13.54
C SER A 249 -2.62 1.15 -13.56
N ILE A 250 -2.02 0.49 -12.58
CA ILE A 250 -0.65 -0.01 -12.65
C ILE A 250 -0.65 -1.49 -12.25
N VAL A 251 -0.02 -2.34 -13.05
CA VAL A 251 0.05 -3.78 -12.77
C VAL A 251 1.52 -4.20 -12.77
N ARG A 252 1.99 -4.79 -11.67
CA ARG A 252 3.40 -5.19 -11.56
C ARG A 252 3.79 -6.19 -12.65
N GLY A 253 4.90 -5.93 -13.32
CA GLY A 253 5.39 -6.74 -14.44
C GLY A 253 4.65 -6.50 -15.76
N VAL A 254 3.66 -5.60 -15.79
CA VAL A 254 2.98 -5.13 -17.01
C VAL A 254 3.21 -3.63 -17.20
N GLY A 255 3.22 -2.85 -16.11
CA GLY A 255 3.42 -1.40 -16.11
C GLY A 255 2.13 -0.60 -15.97
N LEU A 256 2.24 0.70 -16.30
CA LEU A 256 1.10 1.59 -16.45
C LEU A 256 0.31 1.26 -17.71
N ASP A 257 -0.99 1.49 -17.63
CA ASP A 257 -1.88 1.48 -18.79
C ASP A 257 -1.46 2.56 -19.82
N GLN A 258 -0.95 2.10 -20.96
CA GLN A 258 -0.47 2.96 -22.05
C GLN A 258 -1.62 3.73 -22.73
N THR A 259 -2.83 3.16 -22.77
CA THR A 259 -4.01 3.85 -23.31
C THR A 259 -4.46 4.97 -22.38
N ALA A 260 -4.40 4.75 -21.07
CA ALA A 260 -4.66 5.80 -20.08
C ALA A 260 -3.62 6.93 -20.16
N LEU A 261 -2.34 6.62 -20.39
CA LEU A 261 -1.31 7.64 -20.64
C LEU A 261 -1.60 8.44 -21.92
N ARG A 262 -2.01 7.80 -23.03
CA ARG A 262 -2.47 8.51 -24.23
C ARG A 262 -3.67 9.42 -23.95
N TYR A 263 -4.64 8.94 -23.18
CA TYR A 263 -5.79 9.75 -22.76
C TYR A 263 -5.34 10.99 -21.98
N LEU A 264 -4.47 10.82 -20.98
CA LEU A 264 -3.93 11.92 -20.18
C LEU A 264 -3.17 12.92 -21.06
N ALA A 265 -2.29 12.46 -21.95
CA ALA A 265 -1.52 13.31 -22.86
C ALA A 265 -2.41 14.09 -23.84
N SER A 266 -3.53 13.49 -24.27
CA SER A 266 -4.48 14.16 -25.17
C SER A 266 -5.38 15.19 -24.48
N THR A 267 -5.53 15.10 -23.15
CA THR A 267 -6.50 15.89 -22.37
C THR A 267 -5.84 16.96 -21.50
N PHE A 268 -4.64 16.69 -20.99
CA PHE A 268 -3.94 17.52 -20.02
C PHE A 268 -2.49 17.76 -20.43
N ASP A 269 -1.91 18.85 -19.93
CA ASP A 269 -0.47 19.08 -20.00
C ASP A 269 0.27 18.03 -19.14
N PRO A 270 1.14 17.19 -19.72
CA PRO A 270 1.92 16.19 -18.99
C PRO A 270 2.73 16.77 -17.82
N ALA A 271 3.17 18.03 -17.91
CA ALA A 271 3.92 18.69 -16.84
C ALA A 271 3.07 18.98 -15.59
N ARG A 272 1.74 18.99 -15.71
CA ARG A 272 0.80 19.19 -14.59
C ARG A 272 0.43 17.88 -13.88
N ILE A 273 0.72 16.73 -14.48
CA ILE A 273 0.35 15.43 -13.94
C ILE A 273 1.17 15.13 -12.68
N MET A 274 0.48 14.68 -11.64
CA MET A 274 1.09 14.14 -10.43
C MET A 274 0.49 12.75 -10.17
N PHE A 275 1.35 11.74 -10.15
CA PHE A 275 0.94 10.39 -9.77
C PHE A 275 0.79 10.29 -8.26
N VAL A 276 -0.25 9.62 -7.79
CA VAL A 276 -0.58 9.51 -6.36
C VAL A 276 -0.78 8.05 -5.94
N ASP A 277 -0.18 7.64 -4.83
CA ASP A 277 -0.43 6.32 -4.22
C ASP A 277 -0.64 6.41 -2.70
N GLY A 278 -1.14 5.33 -2.10
CA GLY A 278 -1.42 5.22 -0.67
C GLY A 278 -0.14 5.15 0.17
N TRP A 279 0.75 4.21 -0.11
CA TRP A 279 2.01 4.11 0.60
C TRP A 279 3.04 3.35 -0.22
N THR A 280 4.32 3.52 0.10
CA THR A 280 5.38 2.71 -0.50
C THR A 280 6.27 2.08 0.58
N GLY A 281 6.35 0.75 0.56
CA GLY A 281 7.19 -0.02 1.48
C GLY A 281 8.61 -0.18 0.95
N LYS A 282 8.78 -0.84 -0.20
CA LYS A 282 10.10 -1.08 -0.82
C LYS A 282 10.27 -0.45 -2.20
N GLY A 283 9.37 0.45 -2.60
CA GLY A 283 9.50 1.20 -3.86
C GLY A 283 9.21 0.40 -5.13
N ALA A 284 8.52 -0.74 -5.04
CA ALA A 284 8.17 -1.53 -6.22
C ALA A 284 7.31 -0.74 -7.23
N ILE A 285 6.33 0.04 -6.73
CA ILE A 285 5.46 0.87 -7.57
C ILE A 285 6.22 2.05 -8.16
N ALA A 286 7.08 2.72 -7.39
CA ALA A 286 7.93 3.80 -7.89
C ALA A 286 8.81 3.36 -9.06
N ARG A 287 9.46 2.18 -8.96
CA ARG A 287 10.28 1.62 -10.04
C ARG A 287 9.44 1.27 -11.28
N GLU A 288 8.28 0.65 -11.07
CA GLU A 288 7.37 0.28 -12.17
C GLU A 288 6.83 1.53 -12.88
N LEU A 289 6.51 2.59 -12.13
CA LEU A 289 6.08 3.88 -12.65
C LEU A 289 7.16 4.49 -13.56
N THR A 290 8.37 4.70 -13.03
CA THR A 290 9.49 5.27 -13.80
C THR A 290 9.77 4.47 -15.07
N ALA A 291 9.81 3.13 -14.97
CA ALA A 291 10.04 2.28 -16.13
C ALA A 291 8.92 2.38 -17.18
N ALA A 292 7.66 2.40 -16.76
CA ALA A 292 6.53 2.50 -17.68
C ALA A 292 6.43 3.87 -18.35
N LEU A 293 6.81 4.96 -17.67
CA LEU A 293 6.85 6.30 -18.25
C LEU A 293 8.02 6.47 -19.23
N ALA A 294 9.19 5.89 -18.93
CA ALA A 294 10.31 5.85 -19.87
C ALA A 294 9.92 5.11 -21.16
N LEU A 295 9.28 3.94 -21.02
CA LEU A 295 8.76 3.20 -22.17
C LEU A 295 7.75 4.03 -22.98
N PHE A 296 6.80 4.70 -22.31
CA PHE A 296 5.81 5.52 -23.00
C PHE A 296 6.44 6.71 -23.76
N ALA A 297 7.47 7.33 -23.18
CA ALA A 297 8.22 8.38 -23.86
C ALA A 297 8.92 7.85 -25.13
N GLU A 298 9.44 6.62 -25.10
CA GLU A 298 10.04 5.96 -26.26
C GLU A 298 9.01 5.58 -27.33
N THR A 299 7.84 5.08 -26.94
CA THR A 299 6.82 4.54 -27.87
C THR A 299 5.88 5.60 -28.45
N ASP A 300 5.48 6.58 -27.64
CA ASP A 300 4.45 7.57 -27.99
C ASP A 300 5.01 9.01 -28.04
N GLY A 301 6.28 9.21 -27.68
CA GLY A 301 6.99 10.49 -27.80
C GLY A 301 6.63 11.56 -26.76
N THR A 302 5.70 11.26 -25.85
CA THR A 302 5.27 12.19 -24.79
C THR A 302 5.97 11.89 -23.48
N VAL A 303 6.53 12.92 -22.85
CA VAL A 303 7.26 12.80 -21.58
C VAL A 303 6.38 13.29 -20.43
N PHE A 304 6.15 12.42 -19.44
CA PHE A 304 5.61 12.80 -18.13
C PHE A 304 6.73 12.90 -17.10
N GLY A 305 6.53 13.71 -16.07
CA GLY A 305 7.35 13.60 -14.86
C GLY A 305 7.05 12.28 -14.13
N ASP A 306 8.08 11.62 -13.62
CA ASP A 306 7.96 10.35 -12.88
C ASP A 306 7.83 10.53 -11.36
N ASP A 307 7.55 11.76 -10.92
CA ASP A 307 7.24 12.05 -9.52
C ASP A 307 6.03 11.23 -9.06
N LEU A 308 6.23 10.48 -7.98
CA LEU A 308 5.17 9.78 -7.25
C LEU A 308 4.97 10.45 -5.89
N ALA A 309 3.78 11.00 -5.66
CA ALA A 309 3.35 11.47 -4.35
C ALA A 309 2.68 10.33 -3.57
N VAL A 310 3.08 10.13 -2.32
CA VAL A 310 2.45 9.09 -1.47
C VAL A 310 2.03 9.64 -0.11
N LEU A 311 0.96 9.09 0.47
CA LEU A 311 0.57 9.47 1.85
C LEU A 311 1.69 9.11 2.84
N ALA A 312 2.20 7.87 2.76
CA ALA A 312 3.27 7.39 3.64
C ALA A 312 4.40 6.68 2.87
N ASP A 313 5.64 7.01 3.20
CA ASP A 313 6.84 6.38 2.62
C ASP A 313 7.81 5.94 3.72
N PRO A 314 7.51 4.86 4.45
CA PRO A 314 8.46 4.25 5.37
C PRO A 314 9.66 3.60 4.66
N GLY A 315 9.62 3.49 3.33
CA GLY A 315 10.66 2.87 2.52
C GLY A 315 11.77 3.78 2.05
N HIS A 316 11.63 5.10 2.20
CA HIS A 316 12.54 6.10 1.63
C HIS A 316 12.70 5.98 0.11
N CYS A 317 11.57 5.81 -0.59
CA CYS A 317 11.52 5.52 -2.03
C CYS A 317 11.16 6.74 -2.91
N VAL A 318 10.54 7.77 -2.35
CA VAL A 318 10.08 8.97 -3.08
C VAL A 318 10.46 10.26 -2.36
N SER A 319 10.43 11.37 -3.10
CA SER A 319 10.72 12.72 -2.60
C SER A 319 9.47 13.45 -2.09
N ILE A 320 8.29 13.16 -2.63
CA ILE A 320 7.02 13.78 -2.26
C ILE A 320 6.21 12.79 -1.43
N PHE A 321 6.10 13.05 -0.12
CA PHE A 321 5.39 12.18 0.81
C PHE A 321 4.79 12.99 1.97
N GLY A 322 3.69 12.49 2.53
CA GLY A 322 3.04 13.09 3.70
C GLY A 322 3.73 12.75 5.02
N THR A 323 4.25 11.53 5.17
CA THR A 323 4.97 11.08 6.36
C THR A 323 5.93 9.91 6.07
N ARG A 324 6.96 9.73 6.91
CA ARG A 324 7.82 8.53 6.97
C ARG A 324 7.31 7.46 7.92
N ASP A 325 6.27 7.78 8.69
CA ASP A 325 5.74 6.88 9.70
C ASP A 325 5.16 5.59 9.11
N ASP A 326 5.39 4.47 9.80
CA ASP A 326 4.83 3.17 9.45
C ASP A 326 3.74 2.77 10.43
N TYR A 327 2.48 3.03 10.04
CA TYR A 327 1.29 2.67 10.81
C TYR A 327 0.20 2.12 9.89
N LEU A 328 -0.84 1.52 10.47
CA LEU A 328 -1.96 1.01 9.69
C LEU A 328 -2.79 2.17 9.11
N ILE A 329 -2.66 2.41 7.82
CA ILE A 329 -3.60 3.25 7.06
C ILE A 329 -4.91 2.46 6.91
N PRO A 330 -6.06 2.94 7.41
CA PRO A 330 -7.29 2.12 7.47
C PRO A 330 -7.78 1.60 6.12
N SER A 331 -7.55 2.33 5.02
CA SER A 331 -7.88 1.88 3.66
C SER A 331 -7.11 0.61 3.24
N ALA A 332 -6.03 0.23 3.93
CA ALA A 332 -5.33 -1.01 3.68
C ALA A 332 -6.10 -2.26 4.16
N CYS A 333 -7.09 -2.09 5.05
CA CYS A 333 -7.78 -3.21 5.69
C CYS A 333 -8.77 -3.91 4.74
N LEU A 334 -9.84 -3.24 4.34
CA LEU A 334 -11.04 -3.92 3.85
C LEU A 334 -11.12 -4.12 2.32
N ASN A 335 -10.00 -4.04 1.58
CA ASN A 335 -10.00 -4.17 0.12
C ASN A 335 -11.00 -3.22 -0.56
N SER A 336 -11.90 -3.75 -1.38
CA SER A 336 -12.86 -3.02 -2.19
C SER A 336 -13.87 -2.28 -1.30
N THR A 337 -14.28 -2.81 -0.14
CA THR A 337 -15.27 -2.18 0.73
C THR A 337 -14.77 -0.94 1.48
N VAL A 338 -13.50 -0.57 1.33
CA VAL A 338 -12.95 0.73 1.76
C VAL A 338 -12.24 1.45 0.60
N SER A 339 -12.43 0.97 -0.63
CA SER A 339 -11.75 1.47 -1.83
C SER A 339 -12.71 1.58 -3.02
N GLY A 340 -13.91 2.11 -2.78
CA GLY A 340 -14.87 2.43 -3.83
C GLY A 340 -15.59 1.23 -4.43
N LEU A 341 -15.56 0.06 -3.76
CA LEU A 341 -16.05 -1.23 -4.25
C LEU A 341 -15.42 -1.70 -5.57
N VAL A 342 -14.27 -1.15 -5.95
CA VAL A 342 -13.56 -1.55 -7.16
C VAL A 342 -12.54 -2.64 -6.83
N SER A 343 -12.36 -3.62 -7.73
CA SER A 343 -11.33 -4.65 -7.64
C SER A 343 -9.92 -4.08 -7.81
N ARG A 344 -8.89 -4.88 -7.54
CA ARG A 344 -7.56 -4.56 -8.10
C ARG A 344 -7.67 -4.51 -9.63
N THR A 345 -6.79 -3.75 -10.27
CA THR A 345 -6.78 -3.68 -11.72
C THR A 345 -6.16 -4.93 -12.33
N VAL A 346 -6.58 -5.25 -13.55
CA VAL A 346 -6.14 -6.42 -14.31
C VAL A 346 -5.82 -6.02 -15.75
N PHE A 347 -4.89 -6.78 -16.34
CA PHE A 347 -4.60 -6.73 -17.76
C PHE A 347 -4.82 -8.12 -18.35
N ASN A 348 -6.07 -8.41 -18.76
CA ASN A 348 -6.46 -9.66 -19.40
C ASN A 348 -6.52 -9.47 -20.93
N ARG A 349 -5.61 -10.12 -21.66
CA ARG A 349 -5.45 -9.95 -23.12
C ARG A 349 -6.64 -10.45 -23.95
N GLU A 350 -7.47 -11.34 -23.41
CA GLU A 350 -8.67 -11.84 -24.09
C GLU A 350 -9.83 -10.85 -23.98
N LEU A 351 -9.87 -10.08 -22.88
CA LEU A 351 -10.95 -9.14 -22.58
C LEU A 351 -10.60 -7.68 -22.87
N ILE A 352 -9.32 -7.34 -23.01
CA ILE A 352 -8.82 -5.98 -23.13
C ILE A 352 -8.10 -5.84 -24.48
N GLY A 353 -8.71 -5.04 -25.36
CA GLY A 353 -8.12 -4.72 -26.66
C GLY A 353 -6.91 -3.78 -26.54
N PRO A 354 -6.12 -3.64 -27.63
CA PRO A 354 -4.89 -2.83 -27.63
C PRO A 354 -5.10 -1.33 -27.37
N ASN A 355 -6.34 -0.84 -27.57
CA ASN A 355 -6.73 0.56 -27.34
C ASN A 355 -7.76 0.68 -26.21
N ASP A 356 -8.01 -0.38 -25.44
CA ASP A 356 -8.84 -0.32 -24.24
C ASP A 356 -7.98 0.11 -23.04
N PHE A 357 -8.65 0.64 -22.02
CA PHE A 357 -8.02 0.74 -20.70
C PHE A 357 -7.86 -0.64 -20.07
N HIS A 358 -6.90 -0.76 -19.15
CA HIS A 358 -6.83 -1.85 -18.19
C HIS A 358 -8.16 -1.99 -17.44
N GLY A 359 -8.49 -3.20 -17.02
CA GLY A 359 -9.82 -3.52 -16.49
C GLY A 359 -9.89 -3.55 -14.97
N ALA A 360 -11.10 -3.39 -14.45
CA ALA A 360 -11.45 -3.70 -13.07
C ALA A 360 -12.94 -4.06 -12.97
N LYS A 361 -13.33 -4.70 -11.86
CA LYS A 361 -14.72 -5.04 -11.54
C LYS A 361 -15.27 -4.11 -10.48
N PHE A 362 -16.53 -3.73 -10.64
CA PHE A 362 -17.31 -3.05 -9.62
C PHE A 362 -18.17 -4.05 -8.83
N TYR A 363 -17.94 -4.15 -7.52
CA TYR A 363 -18.64 -5.08 -6.64
C TYR A 363 -19.91 -4.46 -6.05
N GLU A 364 -20.90 -4.20 -6.90
CA GLU A 364 -22.19 -3.64 -6.48
C GLU A 364 -22.89 -4.49 -5.38
N GLY A 365 -22.74 -5.81 -5.43
CA GLY A 365 -23.29 -6.72 -4.41
C GLY A 365 -22.74 -6.51 -3.00
N LEU A 366 -21.63 -5.78 -2.84
CA LEU A 366 -21.00 -5.49 -1.55
C LEU A 366 -21.35 -4.10 -1.00
N ARG A 367 -22.31 -3.38 -1.61
CA ARG A 367 -22.74 -2.04 -1.15
C ARG A 367 -23.15 -1.98 0.33
N GLY A 368 -23.69 -3.07 0.88
CA GLY A 368 -24.09 -3.14 2.29
C GLY A 368 -22.93 -3.02 3.28
N ASP A 369 -21.71 -3.35 2.85
CA ASP A 369 -20.49 -3.35 3.67
C ASP A 369 -19.53 -2.20 3.29
N ASP A 370 -19.96 -1.29 2.40
CA ASP A 370 -19.12 -0.21 1.90
C ASP A 370 -18.92 0.89 2.94
N VAL A 371 -17.67 1.06 3.37
CA VAL A 371 -17.22 2.09 4.30
C VAL A 371 -16.29 3.11 3.63
N SER A 372 -16.25 3.15 2.29
CA SER A 372 -15.40 4.08 1.54
C SER A 372 -15.73 5.54 1.85
N ALA A 373 -17.03 5.90 1.90
CA ALA A 373 -17.46 7.24 2.31
C ALA A 373 -17.14 7.52 3.79
N VAL A 374 -17.37 6.54 4.68
CA VAL A 374 -17.04 6.66 6.12
C VAL A 374 -15.55 6.96 6.32
N PHE A 375 -14.67 6.30 5.58
CA PHE A 375 -13.23 6.56 5.60
C PHE A 375 -12.92 8.01 5.18
N LEU A 376 -13.44 8.45 4.03
CA LEU A 376 -13.19 9.79 3.50
C LEU A 376 -13.72 10.89 4.43
N ASP A 377 -14.93 10.72 4.95
CA ASP A 377 -15.60 11.73 5.78
C ASP A 377 -14.96 11.84 7.16
N SER A 378 -14.55 10.70 7.74
CA SER A 378 -13.85 10.68 9.04
C SER A 378 -12.51 11.43 8.98
N ILE A 379 -11.79 11.34 7.87
CA ILE A 379 -10.53 12.09 7.67
C ILE A 379 -10.83 13.54 7.32
N GLY A 380 -11.74 13.79 6.38
CA GLY A 380 -12.11 15.13 5.93
C GLY A 380 -12.70 16.01 7.04
N ALA A 381 -13.32 15.42 8.06
CA ALA A 381 -13.78 16.12 9.25
C ALA A 381 -12.66 16.88 9.98
N HIS A 382 -11.42 16.38 9.94
CA HIS A 382 -10.26 16.99 10.58
C HIS A 382 -9.70 18.20 9.82
N PHE A 383 -10.04 18.39 8.54
CA PHE A 383 -9.51 19.52 7.74
C PHE A 383 -10.00 20.89 8.27
N GLY A 384 -11.07 20.90 9.06
CA GLY A 384 -11.57 22.09 9.74
C GLY A 384 -10.74 22.52 10.97
N ASP A 385 -9.97 21.60 11.55
CA ASP A 385 -9.28 21.79 12.84
C ASP A 385 -8.03 22.68 12.69
N GLU A 386 -7.95 23.73 13.49
CA GLU A 386 -6.82 24.65 13.54
C GLU A 386 -5.52 23.95 13.96
N ALA A 387 -5.59 22.97 14.86
CA ALA A 387 -4.43 22.19 15.28
C ALA A 387 -3.87 21.34 14.13
N VAL A 388 -4.75 20.73 13.32
CA VAL A 388 -4.36 19.95 12.14
C VAL A 388 -3.71 20.85 11.10
N ARG A 389 -4.27 22.04 10.85
CA ARG A 389 -3.67 23.01 9.92
C ARG A 389 -2.30 23.51 10.38
N ALA A 390 -2.14 23.75 11.68
CA ALA A 390 -0.85 24.14 12.24
C ALA A 390 0.21 23.04 12.08
N GLU A 391 -0.17 21.77 12.30
CA GLU A 391 0.72 20.63 12.08
C GLU A 391 1.06 20.44 10.61
N VAL A 392 0.10 20.63 9.70
CA VAL A 392 0.38 20.60 8.25
C VAL A 392 1.37 21.69 7.86
N ALA A 393 1.16 22.94 8.32
CA ALA A 393 2.09 24.03 8.04
C ALA A 393 3.50 23.75 8.58
N ALA A 394 3.62 23.14 9.78
CA ALA A 394 4.90 22.72 10.33
C ALA A 394 5.56 21.61 9.49
N GLY A 395 4.79 20.58 9.09
CA GLY A 395 5.29 19.49 8.26
C GLY A 395 5.72 19.94 6.86
N VAL A 396 5.04 20.94 6.27
CA VAL A 396 5.47 21.56 5.00
C VAL A 396 6.77 22.33 5.18
N ALA A 397 6.91 23.13 6.24
CA ALA A 397 8.14 23.87 6.52
C ALA A 397 9.34 22.94 6.78
N GLU A 398 9.10 21.81 7.46
CA GLU A 398 10.09 20.74 7.65
C GLU A 398 10.48 20.11 6.30
N ALA A 399 9.50 19.71 5.49
CA ALA A 399 9.75 19.14 4.17
C ALA A 399 10.54 20.08 3.24
N GLU A 400 10.28 21.38 3.28
CA GLU A 400 11.06 22.40 2.55
C GLU A 400 12.52 22.48 3.05
N ALA A 401 12.72 22.39 4.37
CA ALA A 401 14.05 22.38 4.96
C ALA A 401 14.85 21.13 4.58
N GLU A 402 14.23 19.94 4.69
CA GLU A 402 14.80 18.66 4.27
C GLU A 402 15.14 18.65 2.77
N THR A 403 14.26 19.21 1.93
CA THR A 403 14.51 19.32 0.47
C THR A 403 15.77 20.14 0.21
N ARG A 404 15.93 21.28 0.90
CA ARG A 404 17.11 22.15 0.77
C ARG A 404 18.39 21.49 1.26
N ALA A 405 18.29 20.62 2.27
CA ALA A 405 19.40 19.82 2.78
C ALA A 405 19.73 18.61 1.90
N GLY A 406 18.80 18.18 1.02
CA GLY A 406 18.93 17.00 0.17
C GLY A 406 18.37 15.71 0.78
N ASP A 407 17.81 15.78 2.00
CA ASP A 407 17.37 14.62 2.81
C ASP A 407 16.14 13.91 2.26
N ARG A 408 15.39 14.56 1.36
CA ARG A 408 14.24 13.95 0.66
C ARG A 408 14.62 13.19 -0.61
N THR A 409 15.91 13.11 -0.93
CA THR A 409 16.37 12.26 -2.04
C THR A 409 16.10 10.79 -1.72
N PRO A 410 15.47 10.01 -2.61
CA PRO A 410 15.21 8.59 -2.37
C PRO A 410 16.48 7.80 -2.02
N SER A 411 16.55 7.30 -0.79
CA SER A 411 17.69 6.53 -0.29
C SER A 411 17.53 5.02 -0.49
N TRP A 412 16.31 4.56 -0.82
CA TRP A 412 15.96 3.14 -1.01
C TRP A 412 16.34 2.27 0.20
N GLU A 413 16.31 2.84 1.40
CA GLU A 413 16.57 2.13 2.66
C GLU A 413 15.67 0.91 2.81
N GLY A 414 14.39 1.04 2.45
CA GLY A 414 13.44 -0.05 2.52
C GLY A 414 13.80 -1.25 1.64
N TRP A 415 14.33 -1.00 0.43
CA TRP A 415 14.80 -2.05 -0.46
C TRP A 415 16.01 -2.78 0.15
N ARG A 416 17.01 -2.03 0.63
CA ARG A 416 18.21 -2.58 1.27
C ARG A 416 17.88 -3.40 2.51
N ALA A 417 16.92 -2.97 3.31
CA ALA A 417 16.47 -3.74 4.47
C ALA A 417 15.75 -5.03 4.07
N VAL A 418 14.93 -5.01 3.02
CA VAL A 418 14.30 -6.23 2.49
C VAL A 418 15.33 -7.23 1.97
N GLU A 419 16.38 -6.78 1.29
CA GLU A 419 17.49 -7.64 0.84
C GLU A 419 18.23 -8.27 2.02
N ARG A 420 18.58 -7.46 3.03
CA ARG A 420 19.22 -7.92 4.26
C ARG A 420 18.37 -8.98 4.98
N ILE A 421 17.10 -8.68 5.23
CA ILE A 421 16.16 -9.61 5.88
C ILE A 421 16.02 -10.90 5.06
N SER A 422 15.96 -10.80 3.73
CA SER A 422 15.87 -11.99 2.88
C SER A 422 17.10 -12.90 3.04
N ALA A 423 18.29 -12.32 3.19
CA ALA A 423 19.53 -13.07 3.39
C ALA A 423 19.64 -13.63 4.82
N ASP A 424 19.41 -12.81 5.84
CA ASP A 424 19.56 -13.18 7.26
C ASP A 424 18.63 -14.34 7.66
N TYR A 425 17.45 -14.42 7.05
CA TYR A 425 16.45 -15.46 7.31
C TYR A 425 16.42 -16.58 6.25
N GLY A 426 17.37 -16.61 5.29
CA GLY A 426 17.48 -17.69 4.29
C GLY A 426 16.25 -17.84 3.38
N ILE A 427 15.62 -16.72 3.01
CA ILE A 427 14.40 -16.69 2.19
C ILE A 427 14.75 -16.68 0.69
N ASP A 428 15.91 -16.13 0.32
CA ASP A 428 16.44 -15.99 -1.05
C ASP A 428 15.46 -15.40 -2.08
N ASN A 429 14.41 -14.71 -1.61
CA ASN A 429 13.38 -14.07 -2.43
C ASN A 429 12.74 -12.90 -1.69
N VAL A 430 13.12 -11.68 -2.10
CA VAL A 430 12.61 -10.41 -1.57
C VAL A 430 11.09 -10.23 -1.69
N ASN A 431 10.39 -11.05 -2.49
CA ASN A 431 8.93 -11.01 -2.59
C ASN A 431 8.21 -11.71 -1.44
N LEU A 432 8.91 -12.55 -0.67
CA LEU A 432 8.39 -13.21 0.52
C LEU A 432 8.59 -12.37 1.79
N VAL A 433 9.36 -11.28 1.69
CA VAL A 433 9.50 -10.26 2.74
C VAL A 433 8.51 -9.13 2.48
N LYS A 434 7.61 -8.88 3.44
CA LYS A 434 6.52 -7.92 3.33
C LYS A 434 6.71 -6.77 4.33
N PRO A 435 7.38 -5.69 3.91
CA PRO A 435 7.71 -4.58 4.80
C PRO A 435 6.49 -3.70 5.09
N GLY A 436 6.38 -3.26 6.34
CA GLY A 436 5.40 -2.28 6.77
C GLY A 436 4.15 -2.89 7.40
N VAL A 437 3.44 -2.09 8.19
CA VAL A 437 2.26 -2.52 8.95
C VAL A 437 1.15 -3.04 8.04
N GLY A 438 0.84 -2.32 6.96
CA GLY A 438 -0.21 -2.71 6.03
C GLY A 438 0.07 -4.05 5.31
N GLU A 439 1.30 -4.25 4.84
CA GLU A 439 1.68 -5.49 4.16
C GLU A 439 1.79 -6.67 5.12
N THR A 440 2.30 -6.45 6.34
CA THR A 440 2.34 -7.46 7.41
C THR A 440 0.93 -7.92 7.78
N THR A 441 -0.01 -6.99 7.91
CA THR A 441 -1.43 -7.30 8.17
C THR A 441 -2.00 -8.19 7.05
N ARG A 442 -1.68 -7.91 5.79
CA ARG A 442 -2.10 -8.75 4.65
C ARG A 442 -1.48 -10.15 4.67
N VAL A 443 -0.23 -10.29 5.11
CA VAL A 443 0.40 -11.61 5.30
C VAL A 443 -0.41 -12.44 6.29
N LEU A 444 -0.70 -11.85 7.46
CA LEU A 444 -1.45 -12.51 8.52
C LEU A 444 -2.87 -12.85 8.12
N LEU A 445 -3.49 -12.11 7.20
CA LEU A 445 -4.87 -12.37 6.81
C LEU A 445 -5.00 -13.33 5.62
N ARG A 446 -4.04 -13.33 4.69
CA ARG A 446 -4.27 -13.89 3.33
C ARG A 446 -3.13 -14.74 2.78
N ARG A 447 -2.09 -14.97 3.57
CA ARG A 447 -0.92 -15.79 3.18
C ARG A 447 -0.66 -16.85 4.24
N VAL A 448 0.38 -17.64 4.02
CA VAL A 448 0.93 -18.54 5.03
C VAL A 448 2.07 -17.78 5.73
N PRO A 449 1.78 -17.10 6.86
CA PRO A 449 2.80 -16.41 7.62
C PRO A 449 3.84 -17.40 8.18
N TRP A 450 5.10 -17.01 8.18
CA TRP A 450 6.17 -17.75 8.86
C TRP A 450 6.56 -17.10 10.17
N LYS A 451 6.86 -15.81 10.15
CA LYS A 451 7.33 -15.04 11.30
C LYS A 451 7.05 -13.56 11.08
N ILE A 452 6.79 -12.82 12.16
CA ILE A 452 6.68 -11.36 12.14
C ILE A 452 7.89 -10.76 12.84
N LEU A 453 8.60 -9.85 12.16
CA LEU A 453 9.67 -9.06 12.75
C LEU A 453 9.09 -7.74 13.24
N VAL A 454 9.45 -7.30 14.44
CA VAL A 454 8.91 -6.09 15.08
C VAL A 454 10.05 -5.19 15.53
N ARG A 455 9.96 -3.90 15.21
CA ARG A 455 10.89 -2.91 15.74
C ARG A 455 10.61 -2.68 17.24
N PRO A 456 11.63 -2.68 18.10
CA PRO A 456 11.48 -2.27 19.49
C PRO A 456 10.78 -0.91 19.60
N GLY A 457 9.78 -0.81 20.50
CA GLY A 457 9.01 0.42 20.73
C GLY A 457 7.86 0.68 19.74
N ALA A 458 7.69 -0.11 18.67
CA ALA A 458 6.62 0.11 17.69
C ALA A 458 5.26 -0.50 18.06
N ARG A 459 5.14 -1.14 19.24
CA ARG A 459 3.97 -1.95 19.64
C ARG A 459 2.64 -1.21 19.56
N ASP A 460 2.62 0.09 19.87
CA ASP A 460 1.40 0.91 19.82
C ASP A 460 0.85 1.08 18.40
N ASP A 461 1.73 1.12 17.39
CA ASP A 461 1.37 1.25 15.97
C ASP A 461 1.01 -0.10 15.32
N ILE A 462 1.29 -1.23 16.01
CA ILE A 462 1.10 -2.59 15.48
C ILE A 462 0.22 -3.48 16.36
N ALA A 463 -0.56 -2.91 17.28
CA ALA A 463 -1.38 -3.67 18.23
C ALA A 463 -2.26 -4.74 17.55
N HIS A 464 -2.82 -4.45 16.38
CA HIS A 464 -3.60 -5.40 15.59
C HIS A 464 -2.76 -6.52 14.96
N VAL A 465 -1.52 -6.23 14.57
CA VAL A 465 -0.59 -7.25 14.06
C VAL A 465 -0.28 -8.25 15.17
N LEU A 466 -0.06 -7.76 16.40
CA LEU A 466 0.22 -8.62 17.56
C LEU A 466 -0.96 -9.55 17.85
N LEU A 467 -2.19 -9.01 17.87
CA LEU A 467 -3.41 -9.79 18.05
C LEU A 467 -3.58 -10.87 16.96
N LEU A 468 -3.41 -10.49 15.69
CA LEU A 468 -3.54 -11.42 14.56
C LEU A 468 -2.46 -12.50 14.56
N ALA A 469 -1.23 -12.16 14.97
CA ALA A 469 -0.14 -13.11 15.09
C ALA A 469 -0.42 -14.12 16.22
N GLU A 470 -0.90 -13.67 17.38
CA GLU A 470 -1.31 -14.53 18.49
C GLU A 470 -2.42 -15.50 18.07
N GLN A 471 -3.49 -15.01 17.44
CA GLN A 471 -4.61 -15.83 16.97
C GLN A 471 -4.20 -16.91 15.96
N ARG A 472 -3.16 -16.64 15.16
CA ARG A 472 -2.66 -17.57 14.14
C ARG A 472 -1.46 -18.39 14.60
N GLY A 473 -1.00 -18.21 15.84
CA GLY A 473 0.18 -18.88 16.36
C GLY A 473 1.46 -18.54 15.60
N VAL A 474 1.56 -17.34 15.05
CA VAL A 474 2.73 -16.88 14.28
C VAL A 474 3.77 -16.30 15.24
N PRO A 475 5.02 -16.79 15.22
CA PRO A 475 6.07 -16.26 16.09
C PRO A 475 6.37 -14.80 15.76
N ILE A 476 6.59 -14.01 16.82
CA ILE A 476 7.05 -12.63 16.74
C ILE A 476 8.50 -12.58 17.23
N GLU A 477 9.34 -11.87 16.51
CA GLU A 477 10.74 -11.62 16.85
C GLU A 477 11.00 -10.12 16.85
N GLU A 478 11.59 -9.60 17.93
CA GLU A 478 12.03 -8.21 17.97
C GLU A 478 13.41 -8.09 17.31
N VAL A 479 13.54 -7.15 16.38
CA VAL A 479 14.75 -6.93 15.59
C VAL A 479 15.10 -5.46 15.62
N ASP A 480 16.31 -5.16 16.07
CA ASP A 480 16.88 -3.81 16.07
C ASP A 480 17.07 -3.29 14.63
N ASP A 481 17.14 -1.96 14.46
CA ASP A 481 17.43 -1.31 13.17
C ASP A 481 16.51 -1.71 12.00
N LEU A 482 15.27 -2.10 12.30
CA LEU A 482 14.23 -2.25 11.28
C LEU A 482 13.75 -0.87 10.81
N PRO A 483 13.75 -0.56 9.50
CA PRO A 483 13.19 0.71 9.00
C PRO A 483 11.65 0.73 8.97
N TYR A 484 11.01 -0.36 9.38
CA TYR A 484 9.57 -0.49 9.52
C TYR A 484 9.19 -0.77 10.97
N SER A 485 7.94 -0.45 11.35
CA SER A 485 7.34 -0.86 12.63
C SER A 485 7.24 -2.38 12.73
N CYS A 486 6.89 -3.04 11.61
CA CYS A 486 6.97 -4.49 11.50
C CYS A 486 7.19 -4.97 10.06
N VAL A 487 7.63 -6.23 9.92
CA VAL A 487 7.80 -6.92 8.64
C VAL A 487 7.21 -8.32 8.74
N GLY A 488 6.33 -8.67 7.79
CA GLY A 488 5.78 -10.02 7.68
C GLY A 488 6.63 -10.90 6.77
N LEU A 489 7.02 -12.08 7.25
CA LEU A 489 7.71 -13.08 6.44
C LEU A 489 6.72 -14.17 6.01
N ILE A 490 6.70 -14.48 4.71
CA ILE A 490 5.88 -15.57 4.15
C ILE A 490 6.71 -16.85 4.15
N ASN A 491 6.09 -17.99 4.48
CA ASN A 491 6.75 -19.28 4.50
C ASN A 491 7.28 -19.69 3.10
N PRO A 492 8.60 -19.82 2.91
CA PRO A 492 9.19 -20.21 1.61
C PRO A 492 8.77 -21.61 1.13
N LEU A 493 8.51 -22.53 2.07
CA LEU A 493 8.11 -23.91 1.78
C LEU A 493 6.63 -24.03 1.40
N ALA A 494 5.81 -23.03 1.74
CA ALA A 494 4.41 -22.99 1.30
C ALA A 494 4.26 -22.58 -0.17
N THR A 495 5.27 -21.91 -0.74
CA THR A 495 5.34 -21.58 -2.18
C THR A 495 6.02 -22.66 -3.02
N ALA A 496 6.67 -23.63 -2.39
CA ALA A 496 7.21 -24.84 -3.02
C ALA A 496 6.31 -26.04 -2.70
N GLY A 497 5.17 -26.15 -3.37
CA GLY A 497 4.27 -27.30 -3.19
C GLY A 497 4.98 -28.62 -3.51
N PRO A 498 4.76 -29.70 -2.72
CA PRO A 498 5.43 -30.97 -2.92
C PRO A 498 4.95 -31.69 -4.18
N GLN A 499 5.88 -32.06 -5.08
CA GLN A 499 5.69 -33.16 -6.02
C GLN A 499 5.64 -34.46 -5.21
N ARG A 500 4.45 -34.88 -4.77
CA ARG A 500 4.20 -36.27 -4.42
C ARG A 500 3.68 -36.99 -5.67
N THR A 501 4.59 -37.59 -6.41
CA THR A 501 4.26 -38.72 -7.27
C THR A 501 3.80 -39.86 -6.35
N SER A 502 2.48 -40.04 -6.25
CA SER A 502 1.95 -41.31 -5.78
C SER A 502 2.22 -42.35 -6.87
N ALA A 503 3.37 -43.03 -6.78
CA ALA A 503 3.53 -44.32 -7.42
C ALA A 503 2.49 -45.25 -6.79
N GLY A 504 1.47 -45.58 -7.58
CA GLY A 504 0.50 -46.61 -7.24
C GLY A 504 1.22 -47.95 -7.12
N ALA A 505 1.05 -48.60 -5.97
CA ALA A 505 1.22 -50.03 -5.85
C ALA A 505 0.04 -50.68 -6.57
N ASP A 506 0.33 -51.41 -7.64
CA ASP A 506 -0.50 -52.50 -8.17
C ASP A 506 0.43 -53.46 -8.93
N GLN A 507 1.04 -54.38 -8.16
CA GLN A 507 1.22 -55.82 -8.43
C GLN A 507 2.18 -56.46 -7.41
#